data_AF-A0A3S0Q1T4-F1
#
_entry.id   AF-A0A3S0Q1T4-F1
#
_cell.length_a   1.000
_cell.length_b   1.000
_cell.length_c   1.000
_cell.angle_alpha   90.00
_cell.angle_beta   90.00
_cell.angle_gamma   90.00
#
_symmetry.space_group_name_H-M   'P 1'
#
loop_
_entity.id
_entity.type
_entity.pdbx_description
1 polymer ?
#
loop_
_entity_poly.entity_id
_entity_poly.type
_entity_poly.pdbx_seq_one_letter_code
_entity_poly.pdbx_strand_id
1 'polypeptide(L)' 'MVPFCYEWDCTHGDIEECDSNGRHCGSLDGDTGGQTKPSVPGRKIKI' A
#
# COMPACT_ATOMS: atom_id res chain seq x y z
N MET A 1 11.04 14.34 -3.77
CA MET A 1 10.24 13.18 -4.20
C MET A 1 10.31 12.19 -3.05
N VAL A 2 9.20 11.95 -2.35
CA VAL A 2 9.17 10.99 -1.23
C VAL A 2 9.02 9.61 -1.85
N PRO A 3 9.93 8.64 -1.59
CA PRO A 3 9.79 7.31 -2.16
C PRO A 3 8.61 6.60 -1.48
N PHE A 4 7.68 6.11 -2.29
CA PHE A 4 6.67 5.15 -1.87
C PHE A 4 7.25 3.73 -1.95
N CYS A 5 6.80 2.87 -1.06
CA CYS A 5 7.09 1.44 -1.06
C CYS A 5 5.82 0.68 -1.40
N TYR A 6 5.96 -0.37 -2.24
CA TYR A 6 4.86 -1.19 -2.72
C TYR A 6 5.17 -2.65 -2.39
N GLU A 7 4.21 -3.32 -1.74
CA GLU A 7 4.31 -4.73 -1.40
C GLU A 7 3.11 -5.49 -2.01
N TRP A 8 3.36 -6.68 -2.54
CA TRP A 8 2.27 -7.52 -3.06
C TRP A 8 1.62 -8.29 -1.90
N ASP A 9 0.33 -8.02 -1.64
CA ASP A 9 -0.47 -8.79 -0.71
C ASP A 9 -1.11 -9.98 -1.42
N CYS A 10 -0.48 -11.15 -1.31
CA CYS A 10 -0.97 -12.38 -1.90
C CYS A 10 -2.27 -12.91 -1.24
N THR A 11 -2.68 -12.37 -0.09
CA THR A 11 -3.92 -12.74 0.60
C THR A 11 -5.13 -12.14 -0.10
N HIS A 12 -5.00 -10.91 -0.60
CA HIS A 12 -6.08 -10.14 -1.19
C HIS A 12 -5.91 -9.90 -2.70
N GLY A 13 -4.71 -10.13 -3.24
CA GLY A 13 -4.40 -9.93 -4.66
C GLY A 13 -4.26 -8.45 -5.04
N ASP A 14 -3.83 -7.61 -4.10
CA ASP A 14 -3.63 -6.18 -4.29
C ASP A 14 -2.21 -5.75 -3.86
N ILE A 15 -1.83 -4.54 -4.26
CA ILE A 15 -0.57 -3.91 -3.89
C ILE A 15 -0.82 -3.03 -2.68
N GLU A 16 -0.18 -3.32 -1.56
CA GLU A 16 -0.22 -2.43 -0.40
C GLU A 16 0.84 -1.33 -0.57
N GLU A 17 0.39 -0.07 -0.59
CA GLU A 17 1.25 1.11 -0.69
C GLU A 17 1.58 1.65 0.71
N CYS A 18 2.84 2.05 0.92
CA CYS A 18 3.26 2.76 2.11
C CYS A 18 4.24 3.90 1.82
N ASP A 19 4.29 4.86 2.76
CA ASP A 19 5.28 5.95 2.71
C ASP A 19 6.67 5.45 3.10
N SER A 20 7.68 6.30 2.90
CA SER A 20 9.07 6.02 3.30
C SER A 20 9.27 5.77 4.81
N ASN A 21 8.25 5.99 5.64
CA ASN A 21 8.24 5.73 7.07
C ASN A 21 7.48 4.42 7.42
N GLY A 22 7.06 3.66 6.41
CA GLY A 22 6.28 2.42 6.56
C GLY A 22 4.82 2.64 6.96
N ARG A 23 4.28 3.86 6.79
CA ARG A 23 2.86 4.14 7.05
C ARG A 23 2.02 3.68 5.87
N HIS A 24 0.95 2.95 6.15
CA HIS A 24 0.02 2.48 5.13
C HIS A 24 -0.67 3.66 4.42
N CYS A 25 -0.50 3.75 3.10
CA CYS A 25 -1.08 4.77 2.23
C CYS A 25 -2.35 4.28 1.53
N GLY A 26 -2.57 2.98 1.48
CA GLY A 26 -3.76 2.35 0.91
C GLY A 26 -3.40 1.06 0.19
N SER A 27 -4.41 0.44 -0.42
CA SER A 27 -4.23 -0.70 -1.31
C SER A 27 -4.57 -0.29 -2.74
N LEU A 28 -3.78 -0.77 -3.70
CA LEU A 28 -3.91 -0.51 -5.12
C LEU A 28 -4.25 -1.82 -5.84
N ASP A 29 -5.12 -1.73 -6.83
CA ASP A 29 -5.41 -2.84 -7.72
C ASP A 29 -4.15 -3.26 -8.50
N GLY A 30 -3.85 -4.57 -8.51
CA GLY A 30 -2.64 -5.10 -9.13
C GLY A 30 -2.58 -4.94 -10.65
N ASP A 31 -3.73 -4.86 -11.31
CA ASP A 31 -3.83 -4.78 -12.77
C ASP A 31 -3.90 -3.33 -13.27
N THR A 32 -4.64 -2.47 -12.56
CA THR A 32 -4.92 -1.09 -12.97
C THR A 32 -4.12 -0.05 -12.20
N GLY A 33 -3.57 -0.39 -11.03
CA GLY A 33 -2.94 0.55 -10.10
C GLY A 33 -3.91 1.52 -9.44
N GLY A 34 -5.23 1.34 -9.63
CA GLY A 34 -6.26 2.17 -9.02
C GLY A 34 -6.37 1.91 -7.52
N GLN A 35 -6.53 2.95 -6.71
CA GLN A 35 -6.70 2.78 -5.27
C GLN A 35 -8.03 2.08 -4.95
N THR A 36 -7.95 0.90 -4.35
CA THR A 36 -9.11 0.08 -3.96
C THR A 36 -9.49 0.29 -2.50
N LYS A 37 -8.50 0.63 -1.65
CA LYS A 37 -8.71 0.88 -0.22
C LYS A 37 -8.01 2.17 0.21
N PRO A 38 -8.65 2.98 1.08
CA PRO A 38 -8.03 4.18 1.60
C PRO A 38 -6.91 3.87 2.59
N SER A 39 -6.04 4.84 2.84
CA SER A 39 -5.09 4.79 3.96
C SER A 39 -5.83 4.53 5.28
N VAL A 40 -5.24 3.67 6.10
CA VAL A 40 -5.74 3.38 7.45
C VAL A 40 -4.77 4.03 8.45
N PRO A 41 -5.17 5.14 9.12
CA PRO A 41 -4.32 5.82 10.07
C PRO A 41 -3.86 4.88 11.19
N GLY A 42 -2.56 4.88 11.49
CA GLY A 42 -1.97 4.04 12.54
C GLY A 42 -1.60 2.62 12.09
N ARG A 43 -2.02 2.19 10.88
CA ARG A 43 -1.52 0.94 10.29
C ARG A 43 -0.11 1.17 9.75
N LYS A 44 0.82 0.34 10.21
CA LYS A 44 2.17 0.26 9.66
C LYS A 44 2.30 -1.02 8.87
N ILE A 45 2.87 -0.93 7.68
CA ILE A 45 3.24 -2.10 6.92
C ILE A 45 4.65 -2.47 7.34
N LYS A 46 4.82 -3.75 7.70
CA LYS A 46 6.14 -4.29 8.03
C LYS A 46 6.71 -4.85 6.74
N ILE A 47 7.41 -3.99 6.03
CA ILE A 47 8.20 -4.32 4.84
C ILE A 47 9.27 -5.37 5.18
#